data_AF-A0A7J8YPY4-F1
#
_entry.id   AF-A0A7J8YPY4-F1
#
_cell.length_a   1.000
_cell.length_b   1.000
_cell.length_c   1.000
_cell.angle_alpha   90.00
_cell.angle_beta   90.00
_cell.angle_gamma   90.00
#
_symmetry.space_group_name_H-M   'P 1'
#
loop_
_entity.id
_entity.type
_entity.pdbx_description
1 polymer ?
#
loop_
_entity_poly.entity_id
_entity_poly.type
_entity_poly.pdbx_seq_one_letter_code
_entity_poly.pdbx_strand_id
1 'polypeptide(L)'
;MIPDEILYQCGDFDWVPLLGIWGAIGYAHLLVLRQYRSRQFVPTTQGLAQCEFAYKGDNYKKKVHKISNAWNQTHKMKIFAANSMTTLEYDWWSGKRVNDNVPASSQENTRPIEEHLQVVLSELEIIKKDLEKRNSELEKKIEQLEEEKM
;
A
#
# COMPACT_ATOMS: atom_id res chain seq x y z
N MET A 1 -13.05 -16.11 -9.21
CA MET A 1 -12.41 -15.75 -10.49
C MET A 1 -10.99 -15.31 -10.15
N ILE A 2 -9.96 -15.96 -10.70
CA ILE A 2 -8.57 -15.48 -10.51
C ILE A 2 -8.39 -14.32 -11.50
N PRO A 3 -7.89 -13.15 -11.08
CA PRO A 3 -7.64 -12.06 -12.01
C PRO A 3 -6.63 -12.50 -13.07
N ASP A 4 -6.78 -12.05 -14.32
CA ASP A 4 -5.86 -12.40 -15.42
C ASP A 4 -4.64 -11.45 -15.49
N GLU A 5 -4.66 -10.38 -14.70
CA GLU A 5 -3.63 -9.35 -14.65
C GLU A 5 -3.30 -8.96 -13.21
N ILE A 6 -2.03 -8.67 -12.95
CA ILE A 6 -1.54 -8.16 -11.66
C ILE A 6 -0.94 -6.78 -11.88
N LEU A 7 -1.31 -5.85 -11.00
CA LEU A 7 -0.65 -4.56 -10.86
C LEU A 7 0.72 -4.75 -10.20
N TYR A 8 1.80 -4.32 -10.85
CA TYR A 8 3.14 -4.47 -10.29
C TYR A 8 3.91 -3.15 -10.15
N GLN A 9 3.52 -2.10 -10.88
CA GLN A 9 4.23 -0.83 -10.92
C GLN A 9 3.25 0.35 -11.03
N CYS A 10 3.65 1.50 -10.48
CA CYS A 10 2.84 2.71 -10.38
C CYS A 10 3.72 3.92 -10.72
N GLY A 11 3.50 4.57 -11.87
CA GLY A 11 4.39 5.60 -12.41
C GLY A 11 5.85 5.12 -12.46
N ASP A 12 6.74 5.92 -11.87
CA ASP A 12 8.17 5.61 -11.75
C ASP A 12 8.52 4.68 -10.58
N PHE A 13 7.54 4.21 -9.81
CA PHE A 13 7.79 3.30 -8.68
C PHE A 13 7.75 1.85 -9.16
N ASP A 14 8.85 1.13 -9.00
CA ASP A 14 8.98 -0.33 -9.27
C ASP A 14 8.05 -1.21 -8.40
N TRP A 15 7.26 -0.61 -7.51
CA TRP A 15 6.31 -1.24 -6.61
C TRP A 15 4.97 -0.50 -6.64
N VAL A 16 3.99 -1.05 -5.94
CA VAL A 16 2.71 -0.39 -5.73
C VAL A 16 2.74 0.34 -4.38
N PRO A 17 2.88 1.68 -4.33
CA PRO A 17 2.84 2.44 -3.09
C PRO A 17 1.39 2.50 -2.57
N LEU A 18 1.14 1.91 -1.41
CA LEU A 18 -0.16 1.92 -0.74
C LEU A 18 -0.16 3.03 0.32
N LEU A 19 -1.07 3.99 0.17
CA LEU A 19 -1.33 5.01 1.18
C LEU A 19 -2.24 4.43 2.27
N GLY A 20 -1.74 4.35 3.49
CA GLY A 20 -2.48 3.99 4.68
C GLY A 20 -2.84 5.21 5.53
N ILE A 21 -3.40 4.94 6.72
CA ILE A 21 -3.84 5.98 7.67
C ILE A 21 -2.65 6.70 8.31
N TRP A 22 -1.57 5.96 8.58
CA TRP A 22 -0.41 6.47 9.31
C TRP A 22 0.76 6.87 8.41
N GLY A 23 0.66 6.62 7.11
CA GLY A 23 1.79 6.69 6.19
C GLY A 23 1.55 5.95 4.88
N ALA A 24 2.63 5.62 4.19
CA ALA A 24 2.61 4.76 3.02
C ALA A 24 3.53 3.57 3.20
N ILE A 25 3.23 2.47 2.49
CA ILE A 25 4.11 1.31 2.38
C ILE A 25 4.25 0.88 0.92
N GLY A 26 5.42 0.44 0.52
CA GLY A 26 5.64 -0.19 -0.79
C GLY A 26 5.17 -1.63 -0.77
N TYR A 27 4.24 -1.99 -1.65
CA TYR A 27 3.82 -3.37 -1.84
C TYR A 27 4.40 -3.94 -3.14
N ALA A 28 5.20 -5.00 -3.00
CA ALA A 28 5.82 -5.69 -4.11
C ALA A 28 5.02 -6.95 -4.50
N HIS A 29 3.98 -6.78 -5.35
CA HIS A 29 3.14 -7.89 -5.84
C HIS A 29 3.96 -9.02 -6.48
N LEU A 30 5.12 -8.72 -7.06
CA LEU A 30 6.00 -9.72 -7.68
C LEU A 30 6.57 -10.73 -6.67
N LEU A 31 6.57 -10.44 -5.37
CA LEU A 31 6.98 -11.40 -4.32
C LEU A 31 5.96 -12.52 -4.09
N VAL A 32 4.69 -12.33 -4.51
CA VAL A 32 3.57 -13.22 -4.17
C VAL A 32 2.91 -13.85 -5.40
N LEU A 33 3.61 -13.91 -6.54
CA LEU A 33 3.11 -14.46 -7.81
C LEU A 33 2.60 -15.90 -7.68
N ARG A 34 3.15 -16.69 -6.74
CA ARG A 34 2.68 -18.06 -6.44
C ARG A 34 1.20 -18.11 -6.03
N GLN A 35 0.67 -17.09 -5.36
CA GLN A 35 -0.74 -17.03 -4.94
C GLN A 35 -1.69 -17.03 -6.15
N TYR A 36 -1.20 -16.48 -7.27
CA TYR A 36 -1.93 -16.40 -8.53
C TYR A 36 -1.62 -17.58 -9.47
N ARG A 37 -0.94 -18.63 -8.97
CA ARG A 37 -0.48 -19.78 -9.77
C ARG A 37 0.45 -19.38 -10.93
N SER A 38 1.12 -18.24 -10.79
CA SER A 38 2.10 -17.75 -11.75
C SER A 38 3.51 -18.19 -11.35
N ARG A 39 4.43 -18.16 -12.32
CA ARG A 39 5.84 -18.49 -12.07
C ARG A 39 6.49 -17.43 -11.19
N GLN A 40 7.15 -17.88 -10.11
CA GLN A 40 7.85 -17.00 -9.18
C GLN A 40 9.29 -16.73 -9.61
N PHE A 41 9.65 -15.46 -9.73
CA PHE A 41 11.00 -14.98 -10.04
C PHE A 41 11.59 -14.21 -8.86
N VAL A 42 12.91 -13.97 -8.89
CA VAL A 42 13.59 -13.07 -7.96
C VAL A 42 13.13 -11.65 -8.25
N PRO A 43 12.37 -11.01 -7.35
CA PRO A 43 11.95 -9.63 -7.59
C PRO A 43 13.09 -8.69 -7.22
N THR A 44 13.14 -7.55 -7.90
CA THR A 44 13.92 -6.41 -7.43
C THR A 44 13.39 -6.02 -6.05
N THR A 45 14.26 -5.71 -5.10
CA THR A 45 13.87 -5.14 -3.79
C THR A 45 14.50 -3.76 -3.57
N GLN A 46 15.34 -3.32 -4.51
CA GLN A 46 16.09 -2.06 -4.45
C GLN A 46 15.15 -0.87 -4.59
N GLY A 47 14.85 -0.20 -3.48
CA GLY A 47 13.99 0.99 -3.45
C GLY A 47 12.62 0.76 -2.80
N LEU A 48 12.34 -0.45 -2.32
CA LEU A 48 11.10 -0.75 -1.59
C LEU A 48 10.91 0.17 -0.38
N ALA A 49 11.99 0.41 0.37
CA ALA A 49 12.03 1.32 1.50
C ALA A 49 11.75 2.79 1.13
N GLN A 50 11.91 3.19 -0.15
CA GLN A 50 11.61 4.56 -0.59
C GLN A 50 10.10 4.85 -0.65
N CYS A 51 9.28 3.79 -0.75
CA CYS A 51 7.82 3.89 -0.70
C CYS A 51 7.27 3.88 0.73
N GLU A 52 8.11 3.67 1.73
CA GLU A 52 7.71 3.67 3.13
C GLU A 52 7.95 5.04 3.77
N PHE A 53 6.90 5.63 4.35
CA PHE A 53 7.02 6.82 5.19
C PHE A 53 5.81 6.98 6.09
N ALA A 54 5.98 7.59 7.27
CA ALA A 54 4.88 8.04 8.11
C ALA A 54 4.43 9.46 7.74
N TYR A 55 3.18 9.84 8.03
CA TYR A 55 2.68 11.22 7.90
C TYR A 55 3.26 12.14 8.98
N LYS A 56 4.58 12.33 8.95
CA LYS A 56 5.35 13.16 9.87
C LYS A 56 6.41 13.95 9.10
N GLY A 57 6.74 15.14 9.60
CA GLY A 57 7.74 16.04 9.03
C GLY A 57 7.27 16.79 7.78
N ASP A 58 7.98 17.83 7.35
CA ASP A 58 7.43 18.82 6.42
C ASP A 58 7.23 18.31 4.97
N ASN A 59 7.85 17.18 4.60
CA ASN A 59 7.86 16.68 3.23
C ASN A 59 6.79 15.60 2.92
N TYR A 60 5.99 15.16 3.90
CA TYR A 60 5.04 14.06 3.67
C TYR A 60 3.99 14.42 2.61
N LYS A 61 3.50 15.66 2.59
CA LYS A 61 2.47 16.10 1.61
C LYS A 61 2.97 15.98 0.17
N LYS A 62 4.23 16.32 -0.09
CA LYS A 62 4.86 16.18 -1.40
C LYS A 62 4.99 14.70 -1.80
N LYS A 63 5.34 13.82 -0.85
CA LYS A 63 5.39 12.37 -1.07
C LYS A 63 4.00 11.79 -1.38
N VAL A 64 2.97 12.19 -0.63
CA VAL A 64 1.57 11.79 -0.88
C VAL A 64 1.15 12.23 -2.28
N HIS A 65 1.38 13.49 -2.65
CA HIS A 65 1.04 13.99 -3.97
C HIS A 65 1.77 13.22 -5.09
N LYS A 66 3.06 12.91 -4.91
CA LYS A 66 3.82 12.09 -5.86
C LYS A 66 3.21 10.70 -6.04
N ILE A 67 2.83 10.04 -4.94
CA ILE A 67 2.18 8.73 -4.98
C ILE A 67 0.82 8.84 -5.67
N SER A 68 -0.03 9.79 -5.28
CA SER A 68 -1.34 10.00 -5.91
C SER A 68 -1.23 10.21 -7.41
N ASN A 69 -0.24 10.98 -7.87
CA ASN A 69 0.00 11.17 -9.31
C ASN A 69 0.47 9.89 -10.00
N ALA A 70 1.32 9.10 -9.34
CA ALA A 70 1.79 7.82 -9.88
C ALA A 70 0.63 6.84 -10.09
N TRP A 71 -0.40 6.87 -9.23
CA TRP A 71 -1.60 6.02 -9.36
C TRP A 71 -2.41 6.29 -10.63
N ASN A 72 -2.21 7.43 -11.30
CA ASN A 72 -2.78 7.69 -12.61
C ASN A 72 -2.09 6.90 -13.73
N GLN A 73 -0.91 6.33 -13.47
CA GLN A 73 -0.09 5.57 -14.42
C GLN A 73 0.19 4.18 -13.87
N THR A 74 -0.79 3.28 -13.98
CA THR A 74 -0.64 1.91 -13.51
C THR A 74 -0.11 0.99 -14.59
N HIS A 75 0.85 0.13 -14.25
CA HIS A 75 1.33 -0.93 -15.15
C HIS A 75 0.93 -2.30 -14.62
N LYS A 76 0.31 -3.07 -15.51
CA LYS A 76 -0.19 -4.42 -15.23
C LYS A 76 0.53 -5.42 -16.11
N MET A 77 0.70 -6.62 -15.59
CA MET A 77 1.25 -7.75 -16.32
C MET A 77 0.22 -8.88 -16.33
N LYS A 78 0.10 -9.56 -17.48
CA LYS A 78 -0.71 -10.77 -17.59
C LYS A 78 -0.12 -11.89 -16.75
N ILE A 79 -0.99 -12.58 -16.02
CA ILE A 79 -0.65 -13.78 -15.29
C ILE A 79 -0.49 -14.93 -16.28
N PHE A 80 0.68 -15.56 -16.27
CA PHE A 80 0.92 -16.79 -17.01
C PHE A 80 0.85 -17.98 -16.05
N ALA A 81 -0.16 -18.82 -16.21
CA ALA A 81 -0.23 -20.09 -15.50
C ALA A 81 0.96 -20.96 -15.91
N ALA A 82 1.81 -21.33 -14.95
CA ALA A 82 3.00 -22.13 -15.21
C ALA A 82 2.95 -23.43 -14.40
N ASN A 83 3.29 -24.55 -15.05
CA ASN A 83 3.32 -25.88 -14.40
C ASN A 83 4.42 -25.98 -13.33
N SER A 84 5.51 -25.23 -13.48
CA SER A 84 6.51 -25.03 -12.42
C SER A 84 6.30 -23.67 -11.76
N MET A 85 6.06 -23.67 -10.46
CA MET A 85 5.73 -22.48 -9.68
C MET A 85 6.96 -21.63 -9.32
N THR A 86 8.18 -22.14 -9.54
CA THR A 86 9.44 -21.51 -9.07
C THR A 86 10.53 -21.61 -10.14
N THR A 87 11.39 -20.59 -10.22
CA THR A 87 12.65 -20.73 -10.94
C THR A 87 13.77 -21.18 -10.00
N LEU A 88 14.79 -21.84 -10.54
CA LEU A 88 15.95 -22.29 -9.76
C LEU A 88 16.67 -21.10 -9.10
N GLU A 89 16.71 -19.95 -9.78
CA GLU A 89 17.27 -18.70 -9.26
C GLU A 89 16.47 -18.20 -8.05
N TYR A 90 15.15 -18.33 -8.08
CA TYR A 90 14.31 -17.94 -6.95
C TYR A 90 14.56 -18.83 -5.73
N ASP A 91 14.63 -20.15 -5.92
CA ASP A 91 14.86 -21.08 -4.82
C ASP A 91 16.24 -20.86 -4.19
N TRP A 92 17.25 -20.59 -5.02
CA TRP A 92 18.59 -20.19 -4.57
C TRP A 92 18.60 -18.85 -3.84
N TRP A 93 17.96 -17.83 -4.40
CA TRP A 93 17.85 -16.52 -3.77
C TRP A 93 17.13 -16.60 -2.42
N SER A 94 16.03 -17.36 -2.34
CA SER A 94 15.29 -17.53 -1.09
C SER A 94 16.06 -18.30 -0.03
N GLY A 95 16.85 -19.31 -0.43
CA GLY A 95 17.70 -20.08 0.50
C GLY A 95 18.91 -19.29 1.02
N LYS A 96 19.35 -18.26 0.29
CA LYS A 96 20.45 -17.37 0.70
C LYS A 96 20.02 -16.18 1.55
N ARG A 97 18.72 -15.87 1.61
CA ARG A 97 18.24 -14.79 2.49
C ARG A 97 18.52 -15.17 3.92
N VAL A 98 19.31 -14.35 4.62
CA VAL A 98 19.40 -14.41 6.08
C VAL A 98 18.01 -14.05 6.58
N ASN A 99 17.35 -15.01 7.22
CA ASN A 99 16.02 -14.84 7.74
C ASN A 99 16.13 -14.04 9.05
N ASP A 100 16.44 -12.75 8.94
CA ASP A 100 16.42 -11.78 10.06
C ASP A 100 14.98 -11.49 10.51
N ASN A 101 14.11 -12.51 10.46
CA ASN A 101 12.81 -12.44 11.08
C ASN A 101 13.09 -12.21 12.55
N VAL A 102 12.94 -10.96 12.99
CA VAL A 102 12.78 -10.63 14.39
C VAL A 102 11.67 -11.56 14.87
N PRO A 103 11.97 -12.53 15.77
CA PRO A 103 10.92 -13.34 16.36
C PRO A 103 9.90 -12.36 16.90
N ALA A 104 8.61 -12.60 16.62
CA ALA A 104 7.54 -11.80 17.23
C ALA A 104 7.88 -11.72 18.72
N SER A 105 8.22 -10.51 19.18
CA SER A 105 8.71 -10.33 20.55
C SER A 105 7.70 -10.98 21.48
N SER A 106 8.17 -11.84 22.40
CA SER A 106 7.32 -12.52 23.37
C SER A 106 6.45 -11.46 24.04
N GLN A 107 5.18 -11.50 23.69
CA GLN A 107 4.28 -10.38 23.78
C GLN A 107 3.77 -10.31 25.23
N GLU A 108 4.65 -9.90 26.15
CA GLU A 108 4.38 -9.84 27.60
C GLU A 108 3.45 -8.67 28.00
N ASN A 109 3.11 -7.78 27.06
CA ASN A 109 2.24 -6.61 27.30
C ASN A 109 1.06 -6.50 26.31
N THR A 110 0.49 -7.64 25.92
CA THR A 110 -0.48 -7.73 24.82
C THR A 110 -1.90 -7.49 25.28
N ARG A 111 -2.44 -6.28 25.05
CA ARG A 111 -3.87 -6.22 24.75
C ARG A 111 -4.12 -7.04 23.48
N PRO A 112 -5.19 -7.87 23.41
CA PRO A 112 -5.54 -8.60 22.20
C PRO A 112 -5.48 -7.70 20.97
N ILE A 113 -4.95 -8.21 19.86
CA ILE A 113 -4.94 -7.48 18.58
C ILE A 113 -6.34 -6.97 18.24
N GLU A 114 -7.39 -7.75 18.53
CA GLU A 114 -8.80 -7.33 18.44
C GLU A 114 -9.12 -6.03 19.18
N GLU A 115 -8.63 -5.82 20.41
CA GLU A 115 -8.90 -4.58 21.16
C GLU A 115 -8.20 -3.38 20.51
N HIS A 116 -6.97 -3.56 20.04
CA HIS A 116 -6.24 -2.51 19.34
C HIS A 116 -6.94 -2.14 18.02
N LEU A 117 -7.41 -3.15 17.28
CA LEU A 117 -8.18 -2.97 16.05
C LEU A 117 -9.53 -2.30 16.32
N GLN A 118 -10.24 -2.65 17.40
CA GLN A 118 -11.49 -1.97 17.77
C GLN A 118 -11.28 -0.49 18.05
N VAL A 119 -10.22 -0.13 18.79
CA VAL A 119 -9.90 1.27 19.07
C VAL A 119 -9.58 2.02 17.77
N VAL A 120 -8.73 1.45 16.92
CA VAL A 120 -8.38 2.05 15.61
C VAL A 120 -9.61 2.22 14.72
N LEU A 121 -10.49 1.20 14.64
CA LEU A 121 -11.73 1.31 13.88
C LEU A 121 -12.65 2.42 14.41
N SER A 122 -12.73 2.57 15.73
CA SER A 122 -13.53 3.62 16.37
C SER A 122 -12.99 5.02 16.08
N GLU A 123 -11.67 5.20 16.18
CA GLU A 123 -11.00 6.46 15.82
C GLU A 123 -11.21 6.81 14.34
N LEU A 124 -11.16 5.82 13.45
CA LEU A 124 -11.43 6.01 12.02
C LEU A 124 -12.87 6.42 11.75
N GLU A 125 -13.84 5.85 12.46
CA GLU A 125 -15.24 6.24 12.32
C GLU A 125 -15.47 7.70 12.74
N ILE A 126 -14.77 8.15 13.80
CA ILE A 126 -14.79 9.55 14.24
C ILE A 126 -14.17 10.46 13.17
N ILE A 127 -12.99 10.11 12.65
CA ILE A 127 -12.31 10.90 11.60
C ILE A 127 -13.17 10.97 10.33
N LYS A 128 -13.79 9.86 9.93
CA LYS A 128 -14.67 9.81 8.76
C LYS A 128 -15.84 10.80 8.91
N LYS A 129 -16.53 10.79 10.06
CA LYS A 129 -17.64 11.72 10.34
C LYS A 129 -17.19 13.18 10.31
N ASP A 130 -16.01 13.49 10.84
CA ASP A 130 -15.46 14.86 10.79
C ASP A 130 -15.14 15.29 9.35
N LEU A 131 -14.59 14.40 8.53
CA LEU A 131 -14.35 14.68 7.11
C LEU A 131 -15.64 14.91 6.31
N GLU A 132 -16.66 14.07 6.53
CA GLU A 132 -17.98 14.25 5.89
C GLU A 132 -18.59 15.62 6.25
N LYS A 133 -18.48 16.03 7.52
CA LYS A 133 -18.93 17.34 7.98
C LYS A 133 -18.16 18.48 7.27
N ARG A 134 -16.82 18.42 7.23
CA ARG A 134 -16.00 19.44 6.56
C ARG A 134 -16.28 19.53 5.06
N ASN A 135 -16.51 18.40 4.39
CA ASN A 135 -16.92 18.41 2.99
C ASN A 135 -18.24 19.14 2.79
N SER A 136 -19.25 18.86 3.63
CA SER A 136 -20.54 19.56 3.54
C SER A 136 -20.43 21.07 3.78
N GLU A 137 -19.51 21.50 4.66
CA GLU A 137 -19.24 22.93 4.90
C GLU A 137 -18.53 23.58 3.71
N LEU A 138 -17.63 22.85 3.04
CA LEU A 138 -16.95 23.32 1.84
C LEU A 138 -17.92 23.42 0.65
N GLU A 139 -18.81 22.45 0.45
CA GLU A 139 -19.84 22.48 -0.60
C GLU A 139 -20.72 23.73 -0.45
N LYS A 140 -21.18 24.03 0.76
CA LYS A 140 -21.96 25.26 1.03
C LYS A 140 -21.19 26.54 0.74
N LYS A 141 -19.89 26.58 1.06
CA LYS A 141 -19.04 27.74 0.75
C LYS A 141 -18.82 27.91 -0.76
N ILE A 142 -18.72 26.81 -1.50
CA ILE A 142 -18.61 26.84 -2.97
C ILE A 142 -19.90 27.40 -3.57
N GLU A 143 -21.07 26.93 -3.12
CA GLU A 143 -22.38 27.42 -3.59
C GLU A 143 -22.56 28.92 -3.33
N GLN A 144 -22.22 29.40 -2.12
CA GLN A 144 -22.25 30.83 -1.80
C GLN A 144 -21.33 31.67 -2.70
N LEU A 145 -20.11 31.19 -2.97
CA LEU A 145 -19.16 31.88 -3.85
C LEU A 145 -19.60 31.87 -5.31
N GLU A 146 -20.40 30.91 -5.75
CA GLU A 146 -21.00 30.87 -7.08
C GLU A 146 -22.19 31.85 -7.20
N GLU A 147 -23.01 31.96 -6.16
CA GLU A 147 -24.12 32.94 -6.09
C GLU A 147 -23.62 34.39 -6.02
N GLU A 148 -22.57 34.69 -5.25
CA GLU A 148 -21.97 36.04 -5.16
C GLU A 148 -21.27 36.49 -6.46
N LYS A 149 -21.01 35.56 -7.38
CA LYS A 149 -20.36 35.81 -8.67
C LYS A 149 -21.34 36.10 -9.81
N MET A 150 -22.65 35.86 -9.60
CA MET A 150 -23.74 36.24 -10.50
C MET A 150 -24.21 37.67 -10.23
#